data_AF-A0A1R0YXI8-F1
#
_entry.id   AF-A0A1R0YXI8-F1
#
_cell.length_a   1.000
_cell.length_b   1.000
_cell.length_c   1.000
_cell.angle_alpha   90.00
_cell.angle_beta   90.00
_cell.angle_gamma   90.00
#
_symmetry.space_group_name_H-M   'P 1'
#
loop_
_entity.id
_entity.type
_entity.pdbx_description
1 polymer ?
#
loop_
_entity_poly.entity_id
_entity_poly.type
_entity_poly.pdbx_seq_one_letter_code
_entity_poly.pdbx_strand_id
1 'polypeptide(L)'
;MSVDDYLDLLNYAKAIKDGQWQADIIERLKNLSAAAESPQTQEASVIELWSRFDAINIMIMKLFEKLRENEHSEQQFQWKEQLWELRLERSILSKKILNRYIRIR
;
A
#
# COMPACT_ATOMS: atom_id res chain seq x y z
N MET A 1 24.13 2.62 -7.22
CA MET A 1 24.81 3.12 -6.01
C MET A 1 24.04 2.64 -4.81
N SER A 2 24.75 2.04 -3.87
CA SER A 2 24.23 1.57 -2.58
C SER A 2 24.11 2.74 -1.60
N VAL A 3 23.34 2.56 -0.52
CA VAL A 3 23.30 3.50 0.62
C VAL A 3 24.71 3.68 1.23
N ASP A 4 25.53 2.62 1.18
CA ASP A 4 26.92 2.63 1.66
C ASP A 4 27.79 3.64 0.88
N ASP A 5 27.65 3.68 -0.45
CA ASP A 5 28.38 4.63 -1.31
C ASP A 5 28.05 6.09 -0.95
N TYR A 6 26.80 6.38 -0.56
CA TYR A 6 26.38 7.73 -0.14
C TYR A 6 26.89 8.10 1.26
N LEU A 7 27.07 7.13 2.15
CA LEU A 7 27.65 7.35 3.47
C LEU A 7 29.15 7.64 3.38
N ASP A 8 29.86 6.94 2.49
CA ASP A 8 31.27 7.23 2.19
C ASP A 8 31.46 8.64 1.63
N LEU A 9 30.59 9.02 0.67
CA LEU A 9 30.60 10.38 0.11
C LEU A 9 30.26 11.45 1.16
N LEU A 10 29.33 11.18 2.07
CA LEU A 10 28.98 12.11 3.15
C LEU A 10 30.16 12.31 4.12
N ASN A 11 30.85 11.22 4.48
CA ASN A 11 32.03 11.27 5.34
C ASN A 11 33.17 12.05 4.68
N TYR A 12 33.35 11.88 3.38
CA TYR A 12 34.33 12.63 2.61
C TYR A 12 33.95 14.12 2.49
N ALA A 13 32.69 14.45 2.21
CA ALA A 13 32.18 15.83 2.19
C ALA A 13 32.36 16.53 3.56
N LYS A 14 32.21 15.77 4.65
CA LYS A 14 32.47 16.23 6.02
C LYS A 14 33.95 16.48 6.28
N ALA A 15 34.83 15.61 5.78
CA ALA A 15 36.28 15.75 5.93
C ALA A 15 36.81 17.02 5.24
N ILE A 16 36.25 17.38 4.08
CA ILE A 16 36.63 18.60 3.34
C ILE A 16 35.84 19.85 3.77
N LYS A 17 34.96 19.73 4.77
CA LYS A 17 34.09 20.80 5.28
C LYS A 17 33.18 21.45 4.22
N ASP A 18 32.81 20.70 3.19
CA ASP A 18 31.86 21.18 2.18
C ASP A 18 30.44 21.02 2.71
N GLY A 19 29.91 22.10 3.30
CA GLY A 19 28.57 22.10 3.89
C GLY A 19 27.44 22.03 2.88
N GLN A 20 27.65 22.54 1.66
CA GLN A 20 26.64 22.50 0.60
C GLN A 20 26.51 21.07 0.05
N TRP A 21 27.65 20.42 -0.19
CA TRP A 21 27.67 19.05 -0.65
C TRP A 21 27.14 18.06 0.39
N GLN A 22 27.40 18.29 1.68
CA GLN A 22 26.77 17.52 2.76
C GLN A 22 25.25 17.64 2.75
N ALA A 23 24.71 18.85 2.56
CA ALA A 23 23.27 19.07 2.53
C ALA A 23 22.61 18.33 1.35
N ASP A 24 23.21 18.38 0.17
CA ASP A 24 22.73 17.68 -1.03
C ASP A 24 22.74 16.15 -0.86
N ILE A 25 23.78 15.59 -0.22
CA ILE A 25 23.85 14.14 0.07
C ILE A 25 22.79 13.74 1.09
N ILE A 26 22.60 14.55 2.14
CA ILE A 26 21.57 14.31 3.17
C ILE A 26 20.16 14.37 2.56
N GLU A 27 19.89 15.30 1.66
CA GLU A 27 18.59 15.40 0.97
C GLU A 27 18.34 14.18 0.08
N ARG A 28 19.35 13.73 -0.67
CA ARG A 28 19.28 12.50 -1.47
C ARG A 28 19.08 11.26 -0.60
N LEU A 29 19.76 11.15 0.54
CA LEU A 29 19.58 10.07 1.51
C LEU A 29 18.17 10.08 2.12
N LYS A 30 17.63 11.26 2.45
CA LYS A 30 16.25 11.41 2.93
C LYS A 30 15.24 10.96 1.88
N ASN A 31 15.42 11.35 0.62
CA ASN A 31 14.56 10.94 -0.48
C ASN A 31 14.68 9.43 -0.77
N LEU A 32 15.87 8.84 -0.65
CA LEU A 32 16.07 7.40 -0.73
C LEU A 32 15.39 6.66 0.42
N SER A 33 15.47 7.18 1.64
CA SER A 33 14.84 6.61 2.84
C SER A 33 13.31 6.76 2.84
N ALA A 34 12.77 7.83 2.23
CA ALA A 34 11.35 8.00 2.01
C ALA A 34 10.81 7.07 0.90
N ALA A 35 11.65 6.74 -0.09
CA ALA A 35 11.35 5.73 -1.10
C ALA A 35 11.48 4.29 -0.55
N ALA A 36 12.31 4.09 0.48
CA ALA A 36 12.44 2.85 1.23
C ALA A 36 11.53 2.88 2.46
N GLU A 37 10.21 2.80 2.25
CA GLU A 37 9.25 2.52 3.34
C GLU A 37 9.81 1.38 4.21
N SER A 38 10.01 1.62 5.50
CA SER A 38 10.68 0.66 6.36
C SER A 38 9.95 -0.69 6.38
N PRO A 39 10.66 -1.84 6.35
CA PRO A 39 10.04 -3.17 6.24
C PRO A 39 8.98 -3.46 7.31
N GLN A 40 9.13 -2.90 8.52
CA GLN A 40 8.13 -2.99 9.60
C GLN A 40 6.83 -2.24 9.30
N THR A 41 6.92 -1.07 8.66
CA THR A 41 5.74 -0.29 8.22
C THR A 41 5.10 -0.96 7.00
N GLN A 42 5.90 -1.63 6.17
CA GLN A 42 5.41 -2.42 5.04
C GLN A 42 4.61 -3.64 5.48
N GLU A 43 5.08 -4.40 6.47
CA GLU A 43 4.35 -5.57 7.00
C GLU A 43 3.03 -5.15 7.68
N ALA A 44 3.05 -4.13 8.54
CA ALA A 44 1.83 -3.61 9.19
C ALA A 44 0.78 -3.17 8.15
N SER A 45 1.21 -2.50 7.08
CA SER A 45 0.31 -2.08 6.00
C SER A 45 -0.23 -3.24 5.15
N VAL A 46 0.50 -4.36 5.01
CA VAL A 46 0.00 -5.55 4.30
C VAL A 46 -1.08 -6.25 5.10
N ILE A 47 -0.92 -6.34 6.42
CA ILE A 47 -1.93 -6.89 7.34
C ILE A 47 -3.23 -6.07 7.25
N GLU A 48 -3.13 -4.74 7.23
CA GLU A 48 -4.29 -3.87 7.05
C GLU A 48 -4.99 -4.07 5.70
N LEU A 49 -4.23 -4.23 4.62
CA LEU A 49 -4.80 -4.49 3.28
C LEU A 49 -5.56 -5.82 3.25
N TRP A 50 -5.03 -6.87 3.89
CA TRP A 50 -5.71 -8.16 4.02
C TRP A 50 -6.95 -8.08 4.89
N SER A 51 -6.89 -7.37 6.03
CA SER A 51 -8.05 -7.17 6.90
C SER A 51 -9.20 -6.46 6.17
N ARG A 52 -8.89 -5.42 5.37
CA ARG A 52 -9.89 -4.75 4.53
C ARG A 52 -10.43 -5.67 3.42
N PHE A 53 -9.57 -6.48 2.81
CA PHE A 53 -9.98 -7.45 1.80
C PHE A 53 -10.97 -8.48 2.36
N ASP A 54 -10.70 -9.02 3.55
CA ASP A 54 -11.59 -9.96 4.23
C ASP A 54 -12.92 -9.30 4.63
N ALA A 55 -12.88 -8.07 5.14
CA ALA A 55 -14.08 -7.31 5.45
C ALA A 55 -14.99 -7.13 4.23
N ILE A 56 -14.43 -6.80 3.06
CA ILE A 56 -15.16 -6.68 1.80
C ILE A 56 -15.75 -8.03 1.38
N ASN A 57 -15.01 -9.14 1.51
CA ASN A 57 -15.53 -10.46 1.19
C ASN A 57 -16.72 -10.86 2.07
N ILE A 58 -16.65 -10.57 3.37
CA ILE A 58 -17.76 -10.78 4.31
C ILE A 58 -18.97 -9.93 3.90
N MET A 59 -18.75 -8.66 3.54
CA MET A 59 -19.83 -7.78 3.08
C MET A 59 -20.48 -8.30 1.79
N ILE A 60 -19.69 -8.72 0.80
CA ILE A 60 -20.16 -9.35 -0.44
C ILE A 60 -21.01 -10.58 -0.12
N MET A 61 -20.55 -11.46 0.77
CA MET A 61 -21.27 -12.69 1.14
C MET A 61 -22.62 -12.37 1.78
N LYS A 62 -22.64 -11.47 2.77
CA LYS A 62 -23.88 -11.02 3.42
C LYS A 62 -24.86 -10.38 2.43
N LEU A 63 -24.34 -9.60 1.49
CA LEU A 63 -25.17 -8.94 0.47
C LEU A 63 -25.76 -9.97 -0.51
N PHE A 64 -25.00 -11.01 -0.85
CA PHE A 64 -25.48 -12.13 -1.64
C PHE A 64 -26.59 -12.92 -0.93
N GLU A 65 -26.43 -13.19 0.37
CA GLU A 65 -27.46 -13.86 1.17
C GLU A 65 -28.75 -13.03 1.20
N LYS A 66 -28.63 -11.71 1.44
CA LYS A 66 -29.79 -10.79 1.38
C LYS A 66 -30.48 -10.78 0.02
N LEU A 67 -29.70 -10.74 -1.07
CA LEU A 67 -30.22 -10.80 -2.43
C LEU A 67 -31.01 -12.08 -2.72
N ARG A 68 -30.53 -13.22 -2.18
CA ARG A 68 -31.18 -14.53 -2.33
C ARG A 68 -32.47 -14.63 -1.51
N GLU A 69 -32.47 -14.10 -0.28
CA GLU A 69 -33.64 -14.13 0.60
C GLU A 69 -34.75 -13.17 0.17
N ASN A 70 -34.42 -12.15 -0.63
CA ASN A 70 -35.31 -11.06 -1.02
C ASN A 70 -35.39 -10.90 -2.54
N GLU A 71 -35.53 -12.02 -3.24
CA GLU A 71 -35.45 -12.15 -4.71
C GLU A 71 -36.45 -11.26 -5.48
N HIS A 72 -37.56 -10.89 -4.85
CA HIS A 72 -38.63 -10.07 -5.45
C HIS A 72 -38.75 -8.65 -4.87
N SER A 73 -37.76 -8.20 -4.09
CA SER A 73 -37.78 -6.85 -3.51
C SER A 73 -37.38 -5.79 -4.53
N GLU A 74 -38.00 -4.61 -4.49
CA GLU A 74 -37.58 -3.44 -5.30
C GLU A 74 -36.17 -2.96 -4.94
N GLN A 75 -35.69 -3.30 -3.74
CA GLN A 75 -34.34 -2.97 -3.24
C GLN A 75 -33.24 -3.85 -3.87
N GLN A 76 -33.61 -4.88 -4.62
CA GLN A 76 -32.65 -5.79 -5.26
C GLN A 76 -31.71 -5.06 -6.23
N PHE A 77 -32.18 -3.98 -6.87
CA PHE A 77 -31.35 -3.14 -7.73
C PHE A 77 -30.23 -2.45 -6.93
N GLN A 78 -30.56 -1.83 -5.79
CA GLN A 78 -29.60 -1.14 -4.93
C GLN A 78 -28.55 -2.12 -4.36
N TRP A 79 -28.98 -3.32 -3.98
CA TRP A 79 -28.02 -4.34 -3.51
C TRP A 79 -27.15 -4.88 -4.64
N LYS A 80 -27.65 -4.98 -5.88
CA LYS A 80 -26.81 -5.35 -7.03
C LYS A 80 -25.76 -4.28 -7.33
N GLU A 81 -26.11 -2.99 -7.18
CA GLU A 81 -25.18 -1.88 -7.33
C GLU A 81 -24.10 -1.89 -6.24
N GLN A 82 -24.49 -2.02 -4.97
CA GLN A 82 -23.56 -2.18 -3.85
C GLN A 82 -22.63 -3.39 -4.02
N LEU A 83 -23.14 -4.50 -4.58
CA LEU A 83 -22.32 -5.67 -4.89
C LEU A 83 -21.23 -5.35 -5.91
N TRP A 84 -21.57 -4.56 -6.93
CA TRP A 84 -20.64 -4.12 -7.96
C TRP A 84 -19.53 -3.23 -7.40
N GLU A 85 -19.89 -2.26 -6.55
CA GLU A 85 -18.93 -1.39 -5.86
C GLU A 85 -17.96 -2.20 -4.99
N LEU A 86 -18.48 -3.11 -4.17
CA LEU A 86 -17.65 -3.97 -3.32
C LEU A 86 -16.71 -4.87 -4.15
N ARG A 87 -17.16 -5.38 -5.29
CA ARG A 87 -16.31 -6.16 -6.20
C ARG A 87 -15.19 -5.30 -6.82
N LEU A 88 -15.48 -4.05 -7.16
CA LEU A 88 -14.49 -3.12 -7.67
C LEU A 88 -13.44 -2.80 -6.60
N GLU A 89 -13.89 -2.50 -5.38
CA GLU A 89 -13.00 -2.23 -4.25
C GLU A 89 -12.11 -3.45 -3.94
N ARG A 90 -12.69 -4.65 -3.94
CA ARG A 90 -11.93 -5.91 -3.80
C ARG A 90 -10.84 -6.05 -4.86
N SER A 91 -11.17 -5.76 -6.12
CA SER A 91 -10.23 -5.83 -7.24
C SER A 91 -9.06 -4.85 -7.07
N ILE A 92 -9.35 -3.63 -6.61
CA ILE A 92 -8.33 -2.61 -6.31
C ILE A 92 -7.42 -3.09 -5.17
N LEU A 93 -7.99 -3.64 -4.09
CA LEU A 93 -7.20 -4.19 -2.97
C LEU A 93 -6.33 -5.36 -3.40
N SER A 94 -6.84 -6.30 -4.21
CA SER A 94 -6.02 -7.40 -4.75
C SER A 94 -4.80 -6.90 -5.52
N LYS A 95 -4.98 -5.85 -6.35
CA LYS A 95 -3.87 -5.23 -7.09
C LYS A 95 -2.87 -4.57 -6.15
N LYS A 96 -3.33 -3.88 -5.11
CA LYS A 96 -2.45 -3.25 -4.09
C LYS A 96 -1.65 -4.29 -3.31
N ILE A 97 -2.29 -5.37 -2.88
CA ILE A 97 -1.66 -6.50 -2.19
C ILE A 97 -0.59 -7.13 -3.10
N LEU A 98 -0.94 -7.47 -4.35
CA LEU A 98 -0.01 -8.05 -5.31
C LEU A 98 1.18 -7.13 -5.59
N ASN A 99 0.94 -5.83 -5.80
CA ASN A 99 2.01 -4.86 -6.05
C ASN A 99 2.99 -4.78 -4.87
N ARG A 100 2.49 -4.89 -3.63
CA ARG A 100 3.33 -4.87 -2.44
C ARG A 100 4.23 -6.10 -2.36
N TYR A 101 3.71 -7.29 -2.66
CA TYR A 101 4.54 -8.51 -2.75
C TYR A 101 5.56 -8.47 -3.89
N ILE A 102 5.23 -7.86 -5.04
CA ILE A 102 6.18 -7.71 -6.15
C ILE A 102 7.32 -6.76 -5.80
N ARG A 103 7.06 -5.71 -5.00
CA ARG A 103 8.09 -4.76 -4.54
C ARG A 103 8.99 -5.31 -3.43
N ILE A 104 8.62 -6.43 -2.80
CA ILE A 104 9.39 -7.09 -1.72
C ILE A 104 10.38 -8.14 -2.30
N ARG A 105 10.20 -8.58 -3.55
CA ARG A 105 11.13 -9.47 -4.28
C ARG A 105 12.20 -8.69 -5.03
#